data_AF-A0A2M7BVP0-F1
#
_entry.id   AF-A0A2M7BVP0-F1
#
_cell.length_a   1.000
_cell.length_b   1.000
_cell.length_c   1.000
_cell.angle_alpha   90.00
_cell.angle_beta   90.00
_cell.angle_gamma   90.00
#
_symmetry.space_group_name_H-M   'P 1'
#
loop_
_entity.id
_entity.type
_entity.pdbx_description
1 polymer ?
#
loop_
_entity_poly.entity_id
_entity_poly.type
_entity_poly.pdbx_seq_one_letter_code
_entity_poly.pdbx_strand_id
1 'polypeptide(L)'
;MNQQQITEEKKEVEKIIKTVDPAAKWYVIHIQTGYEQRVKQALEQRIKSLGVEDKIFSVVIPTREVVVVKKGKKTKATEKVFPGYILIKMILNDDSWLVVRTTEGVTGFVGAGLKPTPILEKEVTAIMKFVEQEQPKFKTKFSVGEAVKITEGPFSDFLGTVEAVDEQRGKIKVLVSIFDRETPVELDFLQVTKL
;
A
#
# COMPACT_ATOMS: atom_id res chain seq x y z
N MET A 1 -32.35 -5.46 36.07
CA MET A 1 -31.02 -5.57 35.43
C MET A 1 -30.77 -4.25 34.71
N ASN A 2 -29.74 -3.53 35.15
CA ASN A 2 -29.70 -2.06 35.21
C ASN A 2 -29.42 -1.34 33.87
N GLN A 3 -30.33 -0.44 33.48
CA GLN A 3 -30.09 0.62 32.48
C GLN A 3 -29.02 1.64 32.90
N GLN A 4 -28.57 1.61 34.17
CA GLN A 4 -27.52 2.48 34.68
C GLN A 4 -26.11 2.06 34.23
N GLN A 5 -25.82 0.77 34.05
CA GLN A 5 -24.48 0.30 33.59
C GLN A 5 -24.20 0.65 32.13
N ILE A 6 -25.22 0.61 31.26
CA ILE A 6 -25.11 0.92 29.83
C ILE A 6 -24.80 2.42 29.60
N THR A 7 -25.15 3.28 30.57
CA THR A 7 -24.93 4.73 30.50
C THR A 7 -23.51 5.14 30.92
N GLU A 8 -22.87 4.36 31.80
CA GLU A 8 -21.48 4.59 32.23
C GLU A 8 -20.47 4.11 31.18
N GLU A 9 -20.68 2.93 30.58
CA GLU A 9 -19.83 2.45 29.47
C GLU A 9 -19.90 3.38 28.24
N LYS A 10 -21.07 3.93 27.90
CA LYS A 10 -21.18 4.90 26.78
C LYS A 10 -20.44 6.22 27.06
N LYS A 11 -20.42 6.70 28.30
CA LYS A 11 -19.67 7.90 28.70
C LYS A 11 -18.16 7.67 28.71
N GLU A 12 -17.72 6.46 29.02
CA GLU A 12 -16.31 6.08 28.98
C GLU A 12 -15.80 5.98 27.53
N VAL A 13 -16.60 5.40 26.63
CA VAL A 13 -16.30 5.34 25.19
C VAL A 13 -16.30 6.74 24.55
N GLU A 14 -17.22 7.65 24.93
CA GLU A 14 -17.20 9.04 24.47
C GLU A 14 -16.01 9.85 25.01
N LYS A 15 -15.49 9.52 26.20
CA LYS A 15 -14.24 10.13 26.73
C LYS A 15 -13.02 9.66 25.96
N ILE A 16 -12.94 8.38 25.61
CA ILE A 16 -11.81 7.83 24.83
C ILE A 16 -11.75 8.47 23.44
N ILE A 17 -12.90 8.74 22.80
CA ILE A 17 -12.97 9.38 21.47
C ILE A 17 -12.65 10.88 21.53
N LYS A 18 -12.87 11.56 22.68
CA LYS A 18 -12.52 12.98 22.88
C LYS A 18 -11.07 13.24 23.28
N THR A 19 -10.26 12.21 23.51
CA THR A 19 -8.87 12.34 23.97
C THR A 19 -7.87 12.05 22.84
N VAL A 20 -8.17 12.50 21.62
CA VAL A 20 -7.10 12.70 20.63
C VAL A 20 -6.65 14.14 20.81
N ASP A 21 -5.56 14.32 21.53
CA ASP A 21 -4.94 15.63 21.75
C ASP A 21 -4.76 16.33 20.39
N PRO A 22 -5.17 17.61 20.22
CA PRO A 22 -5.02 18.34 18.95
C PRO A 22 -3.55 18.47 18.50
N ALA A 23 -2.59 18.12 19.37
CA ALA A 23 -1.17 18.03 19.06
C ALA A 23 -0.77 16.76 18.27
N ALA A 24 -1.64 15.75 18.17
CA ALA A 24 -1.35 14.51 17.45
C ALA A 24 -1.26 14.77 15.94
N LYS A 25 -0.09 14.48 15.37
CA LYS A 25 0.19 14.66 13.94
C LYS A 25 0.58 13.34 13.31
N TRP A 26 0.40 13.26 11.99
CA TRP A 26 0.87 12.13 11.22
C TRP A 26 2.33 12.33 10.84
N TYR A 27 3.11 11.27 10.94
CA TYR A 27 4.50 11.21 10.54
C TYR A 27 4.73 9.96 9.71
N VAL A 28 5.79 9.98 8.89
CA VAL A 28 6.23 8.81 8.15
C VAL A 28 7.59 8.37 8.64
N ILE A 29 7.71 7.07 8.85
CA ILE A 29 8.93 6.40 9.28
C ILE A 29 9.45 5.59 8.09
N HIS A 30 10.75 5.71 7.84
CA HIS A 30 11.45 4.86 6.89
C HIS A 30 12.06 3.67 7.61
N ILE A 31 11.81 2.49 7.07
CA ILE A 31 12.24 1.21 7.64
C ILE A 31 12.86 0.33 6.57
N GLN A 32 13.58 -0.71 7.01
CA GLN A 32 14.13 -1.68 6.08
C GLN A 32 13.03 -2.47 5.37
N THR A 33 13.07 -2.51 4.05
CA THR A 33 12.11 -3.24 3.22
C THR A 33 12.07 -4.72 3.61
N GLY A 34 10.87 -5.28 3.69
CA GLY A 34 10.66 -6.67 4.12
C GLY A 34 10.41 -6.85 5.63
N TYR A 35 10.74 -5.85 6.46
CA TYR A 35 10.54 -5.92 7.91
C TYR A 35 9.30 -5.18 8.41
N GLU A 36 8.49 -4.56 7.54
CA GLU A 36 7.38 -3.67 7.94
C GLU A 36 6.40 -4.30 8.93
N GLN A 37 5.95 -5.54 8.67
CA GLN A 37 5.02 -6.23 9.56
C GLN A 37 5.64 -6.50 10.93
N ARG A 38 6.91 -6.90 10.97
CA ARG A 38 7.65 -7.11 12.22
C ARG A 38 7.87 -5.80 12.97
N VAL A 39 8.22 -4.72 12.26
CA VAL A 39 8.40 -3.38 12.85
C VAL A 39 7.09 -2.88 13.44
N LYS A 40 5.97 -3.04 12.73
CA LYS A 40 4.64 -2.66 13.25
C LYS A 40 4.33 -3.41 14.55
N GLN A 41 4.50 -4.73 14.59
CA GLN A 41 4.28 -5.51 15.79
C GLN A 41 5.22 -5.11 16.94
N ALA A 42 6.50 -4.87 16.64
CA ALA A 42 7.48 -4.42 17.62
C ALA A 42 7.15 -3.03 18.18
N LEU A 43 6.69 -2.10 17.32
CA LEU A 43 6.21 -0.78 17.73
C LEU A 43 4.98 -0.92 18.65
N GLU A 44 3.95 -1.66 18.23
CA GLU A 44 2.74 -1.87 19.03
C GLU A 44 3.05 -2.50 20.40
N GLN A 45 3.95 -3.49 20.43
CA GLN A 45 4.38 -4.10 21.68
C GLN A 45 5.15 -3.11 22.57
N ARG A 46 6.07 -2.32 21.99
CA ARG A 46 6.83 -1.31 22.77
C ARG A 46 5.96 -0.20 23.30
N ILE A 47 4.99 0.26 22.50
CA ILE A 47 4.02 1.28 22.90
C ILE A 47 3.27 0.82 24.16
N LYS A 48 2.82 -0.44 24.17
CA LYS A 48 2.18 -1.08 25.33
C LYS A 48 3.13 -1.24 26.51
N SER A 49 4.31 -1.82 26.29
CA SER A 49 5.27 -2.10 27.37
C SER A 49 5.80 -0.85 28.07
N LEU A 50 5.94 0.26 27.33
CA LEU A 50 6.43 1.53 27.86
C LEU A 50 5.29 2.47 28.31
N GLY A 51 4.03 2.06 28.13
CA GLY A 51 2.86 2.85 28.52
C GLY A 51 2.74 4.18 27.76
N VAL A 52 3.21 4.25 26.51
CA VAL A 52 3.16 5.46 25.67
C VAL A 52 1.98 5.46 24.69
N GLU A 53 0.94 4.68 25.02
CA GLU A 53 -0.33 4.60 24.27
C GLU A 53 -1.07 5.95 24.23
N ASP A 54 -0.81 6.82 25.20
CA ASP A 54 -1.31 8.20 25.26
C ASP A 54 -0.64 9.13 24.22
N LYS A 55 0.52 8.73 23.67
CA LYS A 55 1.31 9.53 22.73
C LYS A 55 1.25 8.98 21.30
N ILE A 56 1.14 7.67 21.12
CA ILE A 56 1.10 7.02 19.81
C ILE A 56 -0.26 6.36 19.61
N PHE A 57 -1.05 6.91 18.70
CA PHE A 57 -2.46 6.52 18.51
C PHE A 57 -2.66 5.48 17.41
N SER A 58 -1.85 5.51 16.35
CA SER A 58 -2.07 4.61 15.21
C SER A 58 -0.78 4.35 14.44
N VAL A 59 -0.57 3.08 14.06
CA VAL A 59 0.53 2.64 13.20
C VAL A 59 -0.06 1.88 12.01
N VAL A 60 0.13 2.43 10.81
CA VAL A 60 -0.46 1.90 9.57
C VAL A 60 0.64 1.65 8.55
N ILE A 61 0.68 0.42 8.02
CA ILE A 61 1.52 0.10 6.87
C ILE A 61 0.64 0.27 5.62
N PRO A 62 1.04 1.10 4.64
CA PRO A 62 0.29 1.27 3.40
C PRO A 62 0.44 0.04 2.51
N THR A 63 -0.32 -1.00 2.81
CA THR A 63 -0.39 -2.24 2.03
C THR A 63 -1.77 -2.43 1.42
N ARG A 64 -1.83 -2.83 0.16
CA ARG A 64 -3.06 -3.12 -0.58
C ARG A 64 -3.23 -4.64 -0.74
N GLU A 65 -4.45 -5.14 -0.60
CA GLU A 65 -4.77 -6.52 -1.00
C GLU A 65 -4.95 -6.58 -2.53
N VAL A 66 -4.16 -7.42 -3.19
CA VAL A 66 -4.27 -7.76 -4.62
C VAL A 66 -4.61 -9.23 -4.77
N VAL A 67 -5.39 -9.59 -5.79
CA VAL A 67 -5.69 -11.00 -6.08
C VAL A 67 -4.68 -11.49 -7.11
N VAL A 68 -3.73 -12.30 -6.68
CA VAL A 68 -2.72 -12.90 -7.57
C VAL A 68 -3.21 -14.29 -7.96
N VAL A 69 -3.29 -14.55 -9.26
CA VAL A 69 -3.58 -15.88 -9.80
C VAL A 69 -2.26 -16.65 -9.85
N LYS A 70 -2.03 -17.51 -8.86
CA LYS A 70 -0.84 -18.38 -8.81
C LYS A 70 -1.31 -19.81 -9.00
N LYS A 71 -0.90 -20.47 -10.11
CA LYS A 71 -1.30 -21.86 -10.44
C LYS A 71 -2.82 -22.06 -10.53
N GLY A 72 -3.56 -21.11 -11.12
CA GLY A 72 -5.01 -21.22 -11.33
C GLY A 72 -5.87 -21.05 -10.07
N LYS A 73 -5.27 -20.85 -8.88
CA LYS A 73 -5.99 -20.46 -7.67
C LYS A 73 -5.84 -18.96 -7.44
N LYS A 74 -6.97 -18.29 -7.21
CA LYS A 74 -7.03 -16.88 -6.80
C LYS A 74 -6.56 -16.79 -5.34
N THR A 75 -5.35 -16.31 -5.13
CA THR A 75 -4.81 -16.09 -3.79
C THR A 75 -4.80 -14.59 -3.52
N LYS A 76 -5.36 -14.16 -2.39
CA LYS A 76 -5.16 -12.80 -1.90
C LYS A 76 -3.69 -12.66 -1.52
N ALA A 77 -2.97 -11.78 -2.21
CA ALA A 77 -1.62 -11.39 -1.87
C ALA A 77 -1.64 -9.93 -1.42
N THR A 78 -0.78 -9.56 -0.50
CA THR A 78 -0.69 -8.19 -0.02
C THR A 78 0.47 -7.50 -0.76
N GLU A 79 0.15 -6.54 -1.61
CA GLU A 79 1.13 -5.70 -2.30
C GLU A 79 1.41 -4.44 -1.48
N LYS A 80 2.67 -4.05 -1.40
CA LYS A 80 3.11 -2.89 -0.62
C LYS A 80 3.06 -1.68 -1.53
N VAL A 81 2.19 -0.71 -1.22
CA VAL A 81 2.05 0.49 -2.03
C VAL A 81 3.30 1.38 -1.90
N PHE A 82 3.86 1.45 -0.70
CA PHE A 82 5.11 2.14 -0.40
C PHE A 82 6.02 1.22 0.41
N PRO A 83 6.86 0.38 -0.25
CA PRO A 83 7.77 -0.50 0.47
C PRO A 83 8.77 0.33 1.29
N GLY A 84 8.98 -0.04 2.54
CA GLY A 84 9.89 0.66 3.45
C GLY A 84 9.29 1.87 4.17
N TYR A 85 7.98 2.13 4.05
CA TYR A 85 7.32 3.26 4.71
C TYR A 85 6.21 2.81 5.66
N ILE A 86 6.17 3.42 6.85
CA ILE A 86 5.09 3.26 7.83
C ILE A 86 4.54 4.64 8.20
N LEU A 87 3.22 4.76 8.20
CA LEU A 87 2.52 5.95 8.68
C LEU A 87 2.23 5.78 10.18
N ILE A 88 2.58 6.79 10.97
CA ILE A 88 2.34 6.82 12.41
C ILE A 88 1.59 8.08 12.81
N LYS A 89 0.53 7.96 13.59
CA LYS A 89 -0.15 9.09 14.25
C LYS A 89 0.36 9.18 15.67
N MET A 90 1.08 10.24 15.99
CA MET A 90 1.65 10.44 17.33
C MET A 90 1.78 11.91 17.71
N ILE A 91 1.90 12.19 19.01
CA ILE A 91 2.36 13.47 19.53
C ILE A 91 3.89 13.42 19.56
N LEU A 92 4.53 14.41 18.94
CA LEU A 92 5.99 14.49 18.90
C LEU A 92 6.53 15.00 20.24
N ASN A 93 7.04 14.07 21.05
CA ASN A 93 7.76 14.31 22.30
C ASN A 93 9.07 13.50 22.27
N ASP A 94 9.99 13.79 23.20
CA ASP A 94 11.28 13.08 23.25
C ASP A 94 11.10 11.57 23.49
N ASP A 95 10.15 11.18 24.34
CA ASP A 95 9.84 9.76 24.61
C ASP A 95 9.31 9.06 23.36
N SER A 96 8.28 9.61 22.71
CA SER A 96 7.65 8.97 21.53
C SER A 96 8.63 8.91 20.36
N TRP A 97 9.45 9.94 20.19
CA TRP A 97 10.53 9.96 19.21
C TRP A 97 11.59 8.89 19.49
N LEU A 98 12.02 8.74 20.75
CA LEU A 98 13.02 7.76 21.15
C LEU A 98 12.50 6.32 20.99
N VAL A 99 11.24 6.05 21.35
CA VAL A 99 10.63 4.72 21.19
C VAL A 99 10.65 4.29 19.74
N VAL A 100 10.23 5.17 18.83
CA VAL A 100 10.22 4.86 17.39
C VAL A 100 11.64 4.66 16.88
N ARG A 101 12.57 5.56 17.19
CA ARG A 101 13.94 5.52 16.67
C ARG A 101 14.74 4.32 17.18
N THR A 102 14.50 3.88 18.41
CA THR A 102 15.20 2.72 19.00
C THR A 102 14.59 1.40 18.57
N THR A 103 13.49 1.40 17.81
CA THR A 103 12.81 0.17 17.38
C THR A 103 13.59 -0.50 16.26
N GLU A 104 13.81 -1.80 16.42
CA GLU A 104 14.54 -2.61 15.45
C GLU A 104 13.87 -2.53 14.07
N GLY A 105 14.66 -2.24 13.04
CA GLY A 105 14.18 -2.11 11.66
C GLY A 105 13.76 -0.70 11.26
N VAL A 106 13.66 0.24 12.20
CA VAL A 106 13.48 1.68 11.90
C VAL A 106 14.83 2.30 11.52
N THR A 107 14.91 2.85 10.31
CA THR A 107 16.10 3.57 9.85
C THR A 107 16.06 5.05 10.22
N GLY A 108 14.86 5.62 10.34
CA GLY A 108 14.67 6.99 10.75
C GLY A 108 13.29 7.52 10.39
N PHE A 109 13.05 8.78 10.76
CA PHE A 109 11.87 9.51 10.31
C PHE A 109 12.13 10.17 8.96
N VAL A 110 11.08 10.27 8.14
CA VAL A 110 11.13 11.08 6.92
C VAL A 110 10.96 12.54 7.30
N GLY A 111 11.94 13.36 6.92
CA GLY A 111 11.93 14.80 7.19
C GLY A 111 13.23 15.49 6.82
N ALA A 112 13.22 16.83 6.93
CA ALA A 112 14.41 17.64 6.69
C ALA A 112 15.37 17.50 7.89
N GLY A 113 16.28 16.53 7.82
CA GLY A 113 17.34 16.30 8.80
C GLY A 113 16.94 15.35 9.93
N LEU A 114 17.22 15.73 11.19
CA LEU A 114 17.01 14.89 12.38
C LEU A 114 15.59 14.99 12.98
N LYS A 115 14.78 15.95 12.52
CA LYS A 115 13.43 16.18 13.03
C LYS A 115 12.37 15.63 12.06
N PRO A 116 11.35 14.92 12.56
CA PRO A 116 10.30 14.37 11.71
C PRO A 116 9.41 15.48 11.17
N THR A 117 9.11 15.43 9.87
CA THR A 117 8.19 16.39 9.24
C THR A 117 6.75 15.85 9.38
N PRO A 118 5.82 16.62 9.97
CA PRO A 118 4.43 16.20 10.04
C PRO A 118 3.77 16.27 8.67
N ILE A 119 2.94 15.29 8.38
CA ILE A 119 2.14 15.20 7.15
C ILE A 119 0.74 15.70 7.47
N LEU A 120 0.14 16.40 6.51
CA LEU A 120 -1.22 16.91 6.66
C LEU A 120 -2.22 15.76 6.65
N GLU A 121 -3.25 15.84 7.48
CA GLU A 121 -4.28 14.80 7.56
C GLU A 121 -4.98 14.56 6.21
N LYS A 122 -5.08 15.60 5.37
CA LYS A 122 -5.58 15.50 3.98
C LYS A 122 -4.73 14.57 3.12
N GLU A 123 -3.41 14.62 3.24
CA GLU A 123 -2.48 13.78 2.47
C GLU A 123 -2.54 12.34 2.95
N VAL A 124 -2.59 12.12 4.26
CA VAL A 124 -2.78 10.78 4.83
C VAL A 124 -4.11 10.18 4.42
N THR A 125 -5.18 10.97 4.42
CA THR A 125 -6.50 10.52 3.95
C THR A 125 -6.46 10.17 2.46
N ALA A 126 -5.72 10.92 1.64
CA ALA A 126 -5.52 10.58 0.23
C ALA A 126 -4.73 9.27 0.06
N ILE A 127 -3.68 9.05 0.87
CA ILE A 127 -2.91 7.80 0.87
C ILE A 127 -3.76 6.63 1.34
N MET A 128 -4.54 6.79 2.42
CA MET A 128 -5.46 5.76 2.91
C MET A 128 -6.54 5.44 1.89
N LYS A 129 -7.15 6.45 1.27
CA LYS A 129 -8.09 6.26 0.15
C LYS A 129 -7.43 5.55 -1.02
N PHE A 130 -6.17 5.82 -1.31
CA PHE A 130 -5.44 5.12 -2.36
C PHE A 130 -5.16 3.67 -1.98
N VAL A 131 -4.85 3.36 -0.72
CA VAL A 131 -4.68 1.99 -0.23
C VAL A 131 -5.99 1.21 -0.22
N GLU A 132 -7.08 1.87 0.21
CA GLU A 132 -8.41 1.29 0.39
C GLU A 132 -9.25 1.26 -0.89
N GLN A 133 -8.92 2.10 -1.87
CA GLN A 133 -9.28 1.83 -3.25
C GLN A 133 -8.67 0.47 -3.59
N GLU A 134 -9.50 -0.57 -3.54
CA GLU A 134 -9.27 -1.74 -4.37
C GLU A 134 -8.92 -1.18 -5.74
N GLN A 135 -7.72 -1.44 -6.27
CA GLN A 135 -7.58 -1.24 -7.69
C GLN A 135 -8.76 -1.96 -8.29
N PRO A 136 -9.57 -1.32 -9.16
CA PRO A 136 -10.50 -2.08 -9.96
C PRO A 136 -9.64 -3.21 -10.48
N LYS A 137 -10.04 -4.46 -10.16
CA LYS A 137 -9.44 -5.66 -10.72
C LYS A 137 -8.98 -5.21 -12.09
N PHE A 138 -7.69 -5.32 -12.42
CA PHE A 138 -7.36 -5.46 -13.82
C PHE A 138 -8.06 -6.77 -14.22
N LYS A 139 -9.39 -6.66 -14.44
CA LYS A 139 -10.15 -7.29 -15.48
C LYS A 139 -9.31 -6.92 -16.68
N THR A 140 -8.35 -7.80 -16.95
CA THR A 140 -8.03 -8.24 -18.28
C THR A 140 -8.97 -7.62 -19.29
N LYS A 141 -8.49 -6.55 -19.95
CA LYS A 141 -9.16 -5.98 -21.11
C LYS A 141 -8.59 -6.53 -22.40
N PHE A 142 -7.65 -7.46 -22.34
CA PHE A 142 -7.10 -8.13 -23.50
C PHE A 142 -7.68 -9.54 -23.58
N SER A 143 -8.46 -9.78 -24.62
CA SER A 143 -8.93 -11.12 -24.97
C SER A 143 -8.02 -11.71 -26.04
N VAL A 144 -7.90 -13.04 -26.08
CA VAL A 144 -7.27 -13.73 -27.21
C VAL A 144 -8.07 -13.43 -28.48
N GLY A 145 -7.38 -13.06 -29.56
CA GLY A 145 -7.96 -12.64 -30.84
C GLY A 145 -8.20 -11.14 -30.98
N GLU A 146 -7.78 -10.34 -30.00
CA GLU A 146 -8.03 -8.90 -29.98
C GLU A 146 -6.89 -8.09 -30.64
N ALA A 147 -7.23 -7.02 -31.34
CA ALA A 147 -6.24 -6.13 -31.96
C ALA A 147 -5.63 -5.17 -30.93
N VAL A 148 -4.31 -5.12 -30.90
CA VAL A 148 -3.53 -4.26 -30.00
C VAL A 148 -2.47 -3.50 -30.78
N LYS A 149 -2.20 -2.27 -30.35
CA LYS A 149 -1.10 -1.43 -30.82
C LYS A 149 0.03 -1.45 -29.80
N ILE A 150 1.25 -1.67 -30.28
CA ILE A 150 2.44 -1.68 -29.43
C ILE A 150 2.92 -0.24 -29.25
N THR A 151 3.08 0.19 -28.00
CA THR A 151 3.46 1.57 -27.66
C THR A 151 4.93 1.73 -27.31
N GLU A 152 5.63 0.64 -26.97
CA GLU A 152 7.02 0.68 -26.53
C GLU A 152 7.88 -0.44 -27.16
N GLY A 153 9.18 -0.17 -27.28
CA GLY A 153 10.17 -1.14 -27.79
C GLY A 153 10.44 -1.03 -29.30
N PRO A 154 11.25 -1.94 -29.86
CA PRO A 154 11.65 -1.91 -31.28
C PRO A 154 10.49 -2.16 -32.26
N PHE A 155 9.35 -2.60 -31.74
CA PHE A 155 8.11 -2.84 -32.48
C PHE A 155 7.03 -1.82 -32.12
N SER A 156 7.41 -0.67 -31.56
CA SER A 156 6.50 0.47 -31.34
C SER A 156 5.84 0.88 -32.66
N ASP A 157 4.59 1.35 -32.55
CA ASP A 157 3.70 1.71 -33.65
C ASP A 157 3.18 0.58 -34.54
N PHE A 158 3.65 -0.66 -34.36
CA PHE A 158 3.08 -1.81 -35.06
C PHE A 158 1.77 -2.28 -34.43
N LEU A 159 0.91 -2.82 -35.29
CA LEU A 159 -0.34 -3.48 -34.92
C LEU A 159 -0.13 -4.98 -34.84
N GLY A 160 -0.77 -5.61 -33.87
CA GLY A 160 -0.75 -7.06 -33.73
C GLY A 160 -2.03 -7.59 -33.11
N THR A 161 -2.16 -8.91 -33.16
CA THR A 161 -3.31 -9.64 -32.61
C THR A 161 -2.85 -10.44 -31.40
N VAL A 162 -3.60 -10.40 -30.31
CA VAL A 162 -3.29 -11.18 -29.11
C VAL A 162 -3.49 -12.66 -29.40
N GLU A 163 -2.43 -13.45 -29.37
CA GLU A 163 -2.48 -14.90 -29.55
C GLU A 163 -2.73 -15.62 -28.22
N ALA A 164 -2.06 -15.18 -27.16
CA ALA A 164 -2.22 -15.76 -25.83
C ALA A 164 -1.93 -14.72 -24.75
N VAL A 165 -2.70 -14.77 -23.67
CA VAL A 165 -2.53 -13.87 -22.52
C VAL A 165 -2.04 -14.71 -21.33
N ASP A 166 -0.84 -14.42 -20.84
CA ASP A 166 -0.32 -15.00 -19.60
C ASP A 166 -0.53 -14.00 -18.46
N GLU A 167 -1.77 -13.99 -17.93
CA GLU A 167 -2.17 -13.18 -16.79
C GLU A 167 -1.36 -13.49 -15.51
N GLN A 168 -0.74 -14.68 -15.42
CA GLN A 168 0.06 -15.05 -14.23
C GLN A 168 1.45 -14.43 -14.27
N ARG A 169 2.02 -14.26 -15.46
CA ARG A 169 3.37 -13.72 -15.65
C ARG A 169 3.39 -12.23 -16.01
N GLY A 170 2.24 -11.61 -16.24
CA GLY A 170 2.22 -10.21 -16.70
C GLY A 170 2.58 -10.08 -18.18
N LYS A 171 2.50 -11.16 -18.96
CA LYS A 171 2.99 -11.20 -20.35
C LYS A 171 1.88 -11.49 -21.33
N ILE A 172 2.00 -10.94 -22.53
CA ILE A 172 1.10 -11.17 -23.64
C ILE A 172 1.89 -11.62 -24.86
N LYS A 173 1.43 -12.69 -25.51
CA LYS A 173 1.90 -13.09 -26.84
C LYS A 173 1.06 -12.39 -27.87
N VAL A 174 1.71 -11.57 -28.67
CA VAL A 174 1.10 -10.79 -29.74
C VAL A 174 1.70 -11.25 -31.05
N LEU A 175 0.86 -11.56 -32.03
CA LEU A 175 1.27 -11.77 -33.41
C LEU A 175 1.38 -10.40 -34.07
N VAL A 176 2.60 -9.93 -34.30
CA VAL A 176 2.83 -8.67 -35.02
C VAL A 176 2.86 -8.98 -36.51
N SER A 177 2.10 -8.22 -37.29
CA SER A 177 2.16 -8.31 -38.74
C SER A 177 3.27 -7.39 -39.24
N ILE A 178 4.39 -7.97 -39.64
CA ILE A 178 5.52 -7.25 -40.21
C ILE A 178 5.87 -7.94 -41.54
N PHE A 179 5.82 -7.19 -42.65
CA PHE A 179 6.11 -7.71 -44.00
C PHE A 179 5.24 -8.89 -44.46
N ASP A 180 3.91 -8.80 -44.30
CA ASP A 180 2.94 -9.86 -44.67
C ASP A 180 3.21 -11.23 -43.99
N ARG A 181 3.89 -11.21 -42.84
CA ARG A 181 4.17 -12.38 -42.01
C ARG A 181 3.79 -12.09 -40.56
N GLU A 182 3.07 -13.01 -39.97
CA GLU A 182 2.70 -12.96 -38.55
C GLU A 182 3.85 -13.54 -37.72
N THR A 183 4.48 -12.70 -36.90
CA THR A 183 5.57 -13.14 -36.01
C THR A 183 5.12 -13.02 -34.56
N PRO A 184 5.13 -14.12 -33.76
CA PRO A 184 4.76 -14.06 -32.36
C PRO A 184 5.87 -13.40 -31.54
N VAL A 185 5.52 -12.36 -30.81
CA VAL A 185 6.40 -11.66 -29.86
C VAL A 185 5.78 -11.66 -28.47
N GLU A 186 6.62 -11.82 -27.45
CA GLU A 186 6.21 -11.70 -26.04
C GLU A 186 6.45 -10.27 -25.56
N LEU A 187 5.38 -9.58 -25.15
CA LEU A 187 5.40 -8.21 -24.65
C LEU A 187 4.79 -8.14 -23.25
N ASP A 188 5.06 -7.06 -22.53
CA ASP A 188 4.39 -6.75 -21.26
C ASP A 188 3.05 -6.04 -21.52
N PHE A 189 2.09 -6.16 -20.60
CA PHE A 189 0.80 -5.46 -20.66
C PHE A 189 0.94 -3.94 -20.72
N LEU A 190 2.01 -3.39 -20.16
CA LEU A 190 2.28 -1.95 -20.18
C LEU A 190 2.72 -1.45 -21.56
N GLN A 191 3.24 -2.34 -22.41
CA GLN A 191 3.81 -2.01 -23.71
C GLN A 191 2.79 -2.10 -24.85
N VAL A 192 1.54 -2.46 -24.54
CA VAL A 192 0.47 -2.65 -25.53
C VAL A 192 -0.77 -1.87 -25.13
N THR A 193 -1.41 -1.26 -26.12
CA THR A 193 -2.65 -0.51 -25.99
C THR A 193 -3.72 -1.13 -26.89
N LYS A 194 -4.92 -1.32 -26.35
CA LYS A 194 -6.07 -1.84 -27.09
C LYS A 194 -6.54 -0.85 -28.17
N LEU A 195 -6.91 -1.37 -29.35
CA LEU A 195 -7.65 -0.64 -30.39
C LEU A 195 -9.17 -0.71 -30.18
#